data_AF-A0A238KA23-F1
#
_entry.id   AF-A0A238KA23-F1
#
_cell.length_a   1.000
_cell.length_b   1.000
_cell.length_c   1.000
_cell.angle_alpha   90.00
_cell.angle_beta   90.00
_cell.angle_gamma   90.00
#
_symmetry.space_group_name_H-M   'P 1'
#
loop_
_entity.id
_entity.type
_entity.pdbx_description
1 polymer ?
#
loop_
_entity_poly.entity_id
_entity_poly.type
_entity_poly.pdbx_seq_one_letter_code
_entity_poly.pdbx_strand_id
1 'polypeptide(L)' 'MACPICDKETNAAYRPFCSKRCADVDLAKWLGGGYAIPSNDPDEIDELEDALEKAKQDPELPRPS' A
#
# COMPACT_ATOMS: atom_id res chain seq x y z
N MET A 1 -24.07 -3.08 6.00
CA MET A 1 -22.88 -2.60 5.25
C MET A 1 -22.10 -3.84 4.83
N ALA A 2 -21.49 -3.83 3.64
CA ALA A 2 -20.70 -4.95 3.14
C ALA A 2 -19.23 -4.80 3.58
N CYS A 3 -18.55 -5.92 3.81
CA CYS A 3 -17.13 -5.95 4.14
C CYS A 3 -16.30 -5.50 2.92
N PRO A 4 -15.42 -4.50 3.03
CA PRO A 4 -14.67 -3.96 1.89
C PRO A 4 -13.60 -4.92 1.33
N ILE A 5 -13.40 -6.08 1.98
CA ILE A 5 -12.39 -7.07 1.59
C ILE A 5 -13.01 -8.27 0.85
N CYS A 6 -14.27 -8.60 1.12
CA CYS A 6 -14.89 -9.81 0.54
C CYS A 6 -16.42 -9.71 0.34
N ASP A 7 -17.00 -8.53 0.49
CA ASP A 7 -18.42 -8.20 0.27
C ASP A 7 -19.46 -8.91 1.14
N LYS A 8 -19.01 -9.72 2.11
CA LYS A 8 -19.90 -10.37 3.10
C LYS A 8 -20.47 -9.37 4.09
N GLU A 9 -21.58 -9.74 4.75
CA GLU A 9 -22.17 -8.94 5.81
C GLU A 9 -21.18 -8.69 6.96
N THR A 10 -21.10 -7.44 7.41
CA THR A 10 -20.19 -7.05 8.49
C THR A 10 -20.61 -7.63 9.84
N ASN A 11 -19.65 -8.04 10.65
CA ASN A 11 -19.89 -8.44 12.03
C ASN A 11 -19.70 -7.24 12.97
N ALA A 12 -20.58 -7.06 13.95
CA ALA A 12 -20.52 -5.95 14.90
C ALA A 12 -19.17 -5.81 15.63
N ALA A 13 -18.53 -6.93 15.99
CA ALA A 13 -17.24 -6.93 16.69
C ALA A 13 -16.05 -6.58 15.77
N TYR A 14 -16.24 -6.66 14.45
CA TYR A 14 -15.17 -6.48 13.46
C TYR A 14 -15.45 -5.37 12.45
N ARG A 15 -16.48 -4.53 12.64
CA ARG A 15 -16.81 -3.46 11.69
C ARG A 15 -15.58 -2.58 11.40
N PRO A 16 -15.32 -2.23 10.13
CA PRO A 16 -16.15 -2.41 8.94
C PRO A 16 -16.02 -3.78 8.23
N PHE A 17 -15.43 -4.78 8.87
CA PHE A 17 -15.16 -6.09 8.28
C PHE A 17 -16.14 -7.19 8.75
N CYS A 18 -16.11 -8.34 8.08
CA CYS A 18 -16.88 -9.52 8.49
C CYS A 18 -16.13 -10.39 9.51
N SER A 19 -14.81 -10.26 9.65
CA SER A 19 -13.99 -11.08 10.56
C SER A 19 -12.60 -10.47 10.81
N LYS A 20 -11.89 -10.98 11.84
CA LYS A 20 -10.47 -10.65 12.09
C LYS A 20 -9.60 -10.88 10.86
N ARG A 21 -9.82 -11.98 10.13
CA ARG A 21 -9.03 -12.32 8.94
C ARG A 21 -9.10 -11.23 7.87
N CYS A 22 -10.28 -10.63 7.65
CA CYS A 22 -10.42 -9.53 6.70
C CYS A 22 -9.74 -8.24 7.19
N ALA A 23 -9.80 -7.96 8.49
CA ALA A 23 -9.06 -6.82 9.07
C ALA A 23 -7.54 -6.98 8.91
N ASP A 24 -7.01 -8.20 9.14
CA ASP A 24 -5.58 -8.48 8.97
C ASP A 24 -5.15 -8.36 7.49
N VAL A 25 -6.01 -8.76 6.54
CA VAL A 25 -5.74 -8.61 5.10
C VAL A 25 -5.71 -7.13 4.70
N ASP A 26 -6.63 -6.33 5.21
CA ASP A 26 -6.62 -4.89 4.98
C ASP A 26 -5.33 -4.25 5.52
N LEU A 27 -4.94 -4.61 6.75
CA LEU A 27 -3.69 -4.15 7.34
C LEU A 27 -2.46 -4.54 6.50
N ALA A 28 -2.43 -5.75 5.96
CA ALA A 28 -1.35 -6.17 5.08
C ALA A 28 -1.27 -5.34 3.79
N LYS A 29 -2.42 -4.93 3.23
CA LYS A 29 -2.44 -4.01 2.08
C LYS A 29 -1.90 -2.63 2.44
N TRP A 30 -2.24 -2.11 3.62
CA TRP A 30 -1.68 -0.85 4.13
C TRP A 30 -0.16 -0.92 4.26
N LEU A 31 0.35 -1.93 4.97
CA LEU A 31 1.78 -2.07 5.23
C LEU A 31 2.57 -2.42 3.96
N GLY A 32 1.93 -3.05 2.98
CA GLY A 32 2.54 -3.38 1.68
C GLY A 32 2.42 -2.28 0.63
N GLY A 33 1.91 -1.09 0.96
CA GLY A 33 1.77 0.02 0.01
C GLY A 33 0.65 -0.18 -1.03
N GLY A 34 -0.25 -1.15 -0.85
CA GLY A 34 -1.36 -1.42 -1.76
C GLY A 34 -2.44 -0.32 -1.78
N TYR A 35 -2.38 0.62 -0.83
CA TYR A 35 -3.23 1.83 -0.79
C TYR A 35 -2.45 3.11 -1.14
N ALA A 36 -1.36 3.01 -1.90
CA ALA A 36 -0.65 4.16 -2.44
C ALA A 36 -1.44 4.83 -3.58
N ILE A 37 -1.31 6.15 -3.67
CA ILE A 37 -1.83 6.95 -4.79
C ILE A 37 -0.61 7.37 -5.62
N PRO A 38 -0.55 7.05 -6.92
CA PRO A 38 0.55 7.49 -7.76
C PRO A 38 0.57 9.01 -7.89
N SER A 39 1.77 9.60 -7.89
CA SER A 39 1.91 11.01 -8.25
C SER A 39 1.65 11.20 -9.74
N ASN A 40 1.12 12.36 -10.08
CA ASN A 40 0.84 12.77 -11.45
C ASN A 40 1.66 14.00 -11.86
N ASP A 41 2.58 14.42 -10.99
CA ASP A 41 3.53 15.50 -11.23
C ASP A 41 4.72 14.92 -12.02
N PRO A 42 5.01 15.43 -13.24
CA PRO A 42 6.11 14.93 -14.04
C PRO A 42 7.48 15.11 -13.37
N ASP A 43 7.68 16.19 -12.61
CA ASP A 43 8.97 16.49 -11.99
C ASP A 43 9.27 15.46 -10.88
N GLU A 44 8.25 15.06 -10.09
CA GLU A 44 8.40 14.02 -9.07
C GLU A 44 8.66 12.62 -9.64
N ILE A 45 8.15 12.33 -10.85
CA ILE A 45 8.37 11.05 -11.53
C ILE A 45 9.82 10.95 -12.00
N ASP A 46 10.32 12.00 -12.65
CA ASP A 46 11.71 12.05 -13.14
C ASP A 46 12.70 11.94 -11.97
N GLU A 47 12.46 12.65 -10.87
CA GLU A 47 13.29 12.55 -9.65
C GLU A 47 13.29 11.14 -9.04
N LEU A 48 12.14 10.45 -9.07
CA LEU A 48 12.03 9.07 -8.57
C LEU A 48 12.82 8.09 -9.44
N GLU A 49 12.74 8.24 -10.76
CA GLU A 49 13.48 7.41 -11.72
C GLU A 49 14.99 7.56 -11.54
N ASP A 50 15.48 8.80 -11.45
CA ASP A 50 16.89 9.11 -11.19
C ASP A 50 17.37 8.52 -9.86
N ALA A 51 16.56 8.64 -8.80
CA ALA A 51 16.88 8.05 -7.49
C ALA A 51 16.96 6.51 -7.54
N LEU A 52 16.07 5.87 -8.30
CA LEU A 52 16.06 4.42 -8.49
C LEU A 52 17.25 3.93 -9.34
N GLU A 53 17.66 4.68 -10.37
CA GLU A 53 18.86 4.36 -11.14
C GLU A 53 20.12 4.45 -10.26
N LYS A 54 20.23 5.53 -9.48
CA LYS A 54 21.35 5.73 -8.57
C LYS A 54 21.44 4.62 -7.51
N ALA A 55 20.30 4.21 -6.93
CA ALA A 55 20.24 3.12 -5.97
C ALA A 55 20.58 1.74 -6.57
N LYS A 56 20.43 1.55 -7.89
CA LYS A 56 20.88 0.32 -8.58
C LYS A 56 22.39 0.31 -8.83
N GLN A 57 22.98 1.49 -9.05
CA GLN A 57 24.41 1.63 -9.36
C GLN A 57 25.28 1.60 -8.11
N ASP A 58 24.76 2.06 -6.97
CA ASP A 58 25.47 2.12 -5.70
C ASP A 58 24.75 1.30 -4.61
N PRO A 59 25.28 0.11 -4.25
CA PRO A 59 24.65 -0.78 -3.28
C PRO A 59 24.70 -0.29 -1.82
N GLU A 60 25.42 0.79 -1.50
CA GLU A 60 25.41 1.40 -0.16
C GLU A 60 24.26 2.41 0.04
N LEU A 61 23.58 2.83 -1.03
CA LEU A 61 22.45 3.75 -0.92
C LEU A 61 21.17 3.05 -0.42
N PRO A 62 20.45 3.64 0.54
CA PRO A 62 19.17 3.11 0.99
C PRO A 62 18.15 3.17 -0.15
N ARG A 63 17.51 2.03 -0.43
CA ARG A 63 16.44 1.98 -1.43
C ARG A 63 15.24 2.82 -0.95
N PRO A 64 14.67 3.68 -1.80
CA PRO A 64 13.42 4.35 -1.48
C PRO A 64 12.33 3.31 -1.19
N SER A 65 11.53 3.54 -0.15
CA SER A 65 10.46 2.64 0.30
C SER A 65 9.19 2.79 -0.53
#